data_AF-A0A7V7JND2-F1
#
_entry.id   AF-A0A7V7JND2-F1
#
_cell.length_a   1.000
_cell.length_b   1.000
_cell.length_c   1.000
_cell.angle_alpha   90.00
_cell.angle_beta   90.00
_cell.angle_gamma   90.00
#
_symmetry.space_group_name_H-M   'P 1'
#
loop_
_entity.id
_entity.type
_entity.pdbx_description
1 polymer ?
#
loop_
_entity_poly.entity_id
_entity_poly.type
_entity_poly.pdbx_seq_one_letter_code
_entity_poly.pdbx_strand_id
1 'polypeptide(L)'
;GPIDELDDDAFKYQEAIVLSMTAQERHTPKIINGSRRRRIAAGSGTTVQDVNQFLKEFEKTRKMIKRMMKGSKGRGPRGRGPMISFPGL
;
A
#
# COMPACT_ATOMS: atom_id res chain seq x y z
N GLY A 1 -0.57 19.70 -16.39
CA GLY A 1 0.37 20.60 -15.64
C GLY A 1 1.73 19.93 -15.58
N PRO A 2 2.80 20.57 -15.06
CA PRO A 2 4.17 20.03 -15.04
C PRO A 2 4.37 18.78 -14.14
N ILE A 3 3.26 18.16 -13.71
CA ILE A 3 3.18 16.94 -12.90
C ILE A 3 2.85 15.73 -13.80
N ASP A 4 2.22 15.95 -14.96
CA ASP A 4 1.75 14.86 -15.82
C ASP A 4 2.88 14.24 -16.68
N GLU A 5 3.98 14.96 -16.93
CA GLU A 5 5.06 14.51 -17.81
C GLU A 5 6.19 13.75 -17.10
N LEU A 6 6.22 13.77 -15.75
CA LEU A 6 7.37 13.28 -14.97
C LEU A 6 7.27 11.82 -14.50
N ASP A 7 6.20 11.08 -14.80
CA ASP A 7 6.00 9.78 -14.14
C ASP A 7 5.28 8.70 -14.97
N ASP A 8 4.82 9.01 -16.18
CA ASP A 8 4.06 8.06 -17.00
C ASP A 8 4.86 6.77 -17.27
N ASP A 9 6.16 6.89 -17.53
CA ASP A 9 7.00 5.73 -17.82
C ASP A 9 7.38 4.93 -16.58
N ALA A 10 7.52 5.58 -15.42
CA ALA A 10 7.82 4.89 -14.16
C ALA A 10 6.61 4.09 -13.65
N PHE A 11 5.39 4.60 -13.85
CA PHE A 11 4.17 3.90 -13.47
C PHE A 11 3.77 2.78 -14.44
N LYS A 12 4.08 2.88 -15.73
CA LYS A 12 3.77 1.84 -16.74
C LYS A 12 4.31 0.45 -16.34
N TYR A 13 5.55 0.39 -15.85
CA TYR A 13 6.15 -0.90 -15.44
C TYR A 13 5.50 -1.48 -14.18
N GLN A 14 5.09 -0.62 -13.24
CA GLN A 14 4.40 -1.07 -12.02
C GLN A 14 3.02 -1.63 -12.33
N GLU A 15 2.27 -0.97 -13.22
CA GLU A 15 0.97 -1.46 -13.69
C GLU A 15 1.11 -2.82 -14.39
N ALA A 16 2.07 -2.96 -15.30
CA ALA A 16 2.33 -4.22 -16.00
C ALA A 16 2.64 -5.38 -15.03
N ILE A 17 3.41 -5.12 -13.96
CA ILE A 17 3.69 -6.10 -12.90
C ILE A 17 2.38 -6.56 -12.22
N VAL A 18 1.50 -5.63 -11.85
CA VAL A 18 0.24 -5.93 -11.17
C VAL A 18 -0.74 -6.68 -12.09
N LEU A 19 -0.79 -6.32 -13.37
CA LEU A 19 -1.61 -6.99 -14.37
C LEU A 19 -1.14 -8.44 -14.62
N SER A 20 0.16 -8.70 -14.49
CA SER A 20 0.77 -10.03 -14.63
C SER A 20 0.61 -10.94 -13.40
N MET A 21 0.07 -10.42 -12.30
CA MET A 21 -0.28 -11.22 -11.12
C MET A 21 -1.64 -11.89 -11.28
N THR A 22 -1.78 -13.06 -10.65
CA THR A 22 -3.10 -13.67 -10.42
C THR A 22 -3.87 -12.90 -9.35
N ALA A 23 -5.20 -13.05 -9.33
CA ALA A 23 -6.04 -12.45 -8.29
C ALA A 23 -5.58 -12.85 -6.87
N GLN A 24 -5.23 -14.12 -6.67
CA GLN A 24 -4.74 -14.62 -5.39
C GLN A 24 -3.45 -13.93 -4.94
N GLU A 25 -2.52 -13.68 -5.87
CA GLU A 25 -1.24 -13.01 -5.58
C GLU A 25 -1.46 -11.53 -5.24
N ARG A 26 -2.39 -10.84 -5.93
CA ARG A 26 -2.75 -9.45 -5.61
C ARG A 26 -3.35 -9.34 -4.21
N HIS A 27 -4.25 -10.25 -3.84
CA HIS A 27 -4.83 -10.27 -2.49
C HIS A 27 -3.83 -10.68 -1.42
N THR A 28 -2.91 -11.60 -1.76
CA THR A 28 -1.98 -12.20 -0.79
C THR A 28 -0.54 -12.19 -1.31
N PRO A 29 0.14 -11.02 -1.37
CA PRO A 29 1.48 -10.92 -1.97
C PRO A 29 2.56 -11.79 -1.30
N LYS A 30 2.34 -12.20 -0.04
CA LYS A 30 3.25 -13.10 0.71
C LYS A 30 3.41 -14.49 0.07
N ILE A 31 2.50 -14.93 -0.81
CA ILE A 31 2.65 -16.24 -1.50
C ILE A 31 3.61 -16.17 -2.69
N ILE A 32 4.07 -14.98 -3.06
CA ILE A 32 4.90 -14.75 -4.25
C ILE A 32 6.35 -15.19 -3.96
N ASN A 33 6.60 -16.46 -4.21
CA ASN A 33 7.92 -17.10 -4.17
C ASN A 33 8.73 -16.86 -5.46
N GLY A 34 9.97 -17.37 -5.53
CA GLY A 34 10.87 -17.15 -6.66
C GLY A 34 10.31 -17.59 -8.02
N SER A 35 9.60 -18.74 -8.07
CA SER A 35 8.97 -19.22 -9.30
C SER A 35 7.88 -18.27 -9.79
N ARG A 36 7.05 -17.75 -8.87
CA ARG A 36 6.00 -16.77 -9.21
C ARG A 36 6.60 -15.45 -9.67
N ARG A 37 7.68 -14.96 -9.03
CA ARG A 37 8.37 -13.74 -9.46
C ARG A 37 8.92 -13.85 -10.86
N ARG A 38 9.53 -15.00 -11.22
CA ARG A 38 10.02 -15.26 -12.57
C ARG A 38 8.88 -15.22 -13.60
N ARG A 39 7.74 -15.83 -13.30
CA ARG A 39 6.55 -15.79 -14.16
C ARG A 39 5.99 -14.37 -14.32
N ILE A 40 5.87 -13.62 -13.22
CA ILE A 40 5.38 -12.24 -13.24
C ILE A 40 6.30 -11.37 -14.09
N ALA A 41 7.61 -11.41 -13.83
CA ALA A 41 8.62 -10.65 -14.58
C ALA A 41 8.53 -10.92 -16.10
N ALA A 42 8.41 -12.19 -16.48
CA ALA A 42 8.24 -12.57 -17.88
C ALA A 42 6.92 -12.05 -18.49
N GLY A 43 5.82 -12.08 -17.74
CA GLY A 43 4.52 -11.57 -18.18
C GLY A 43 4.45 -10.04 -18.28
N SER A 44 5.21 -9.33 -17.44
CA SER A 44 5.21 -7.87 -17.39
C SER A 44 6.30 -7.22 -18.25
N GLY A 45 7.20 -8.01 -18.85
CA GLY A 45 8.35 -7.49 -19.60
C GLY A 45 9.39 -6.81 -18.70
N THR A 46 9.51 -7.24 -17.45
CA THR A 46 10.44 -6.67 -16.46
C THR A 46 11.39 -7.73 -15.91
N THR A 47 12.31 -7.34 -15.02
CA THR A 47 13.22 -8.28 -14.36
C THR A 47 12.66 -8.80 -13.03
N VAL A 48 13.23 -9.90 -12.53
CA VAL A 48 12.89 -10.43 -11.19
C VAL A 48 13.26 -9.42 -10.10
N GLN A 49 14.30 -8.62 -10.32
CA GLN A 49 14.76 -7.55 -9.44
C GLN A 49 13.72 -6.44 -9.35
N ASP A 50 13.11 -6.05 -10.47
CA ASP A 50 12.03 -5.04 -10.50
C ASP A 50 10.82 -5.53 -9.71
N VAL A 51 10.43 -6.80 -9.91
CA VAL A 51 9.34 -7.42 -9.13
C VAL A 51 9.68 -7.46 -7.63
N ASN A 52 10.94 -7.76 -7.27
CA ASN A 52 11.36 -7.75 -5.86
C ASN A 52 11.29 -6.34 -5.26
N GLN A 53 11.71 -5.33 -6.01
CA GLN A 53 11.70 -3.93 -5.57
C GLN A 53 10.25 -3.46 -5.36
N PHE A 54 9.38 -3.71 -6.33
CA PHE A 54 7.95 -3.43 -6.24
C PHE A 54 7.32 -4.06 -4.99
N LEU A 55 7.57 -5.35 -4.74
CA LEU A 55 7.01 -6.05 -3.58
C LEU A 55 7.48 -5.46 -2.24
N LYS A 56 8.73 -5.02 -2.15
CA LYS A 56 9.28 -4.36 -0.95
C LYS A 56 8.63 -3.00 -0.71
N GLU A 57 8.51 -2.18 -1.75
CA GLU A 57 7.87 -0.87 -1.69
C GLU A 57 6.39 -1.01 -1.30
N PHE A 58 5.68 -1.94 -1.93
CA PHE A 58 4.31 -2.26 -1.59
C PHE A 58 4.15 -2.65 -0.11
N GLU A 59 5.03 -3.51 0.42
CA GLU A 59 4.98 -3.91 1.83
C GLU A 59 5.24 -2.72 2.77
N LYS A 60 6.19 -1.84 2.42
CA LYS A 60 6.49 -0.62 3.19
C LYS A 60 5.28 0.31 3.24
N THR A 61 4.67 0.58 2.09
CA THR A 61 3.48 1.44 1.97
C THR A 61 2.29 0.84 2.73
N ARG A 62 2.05 -0.47 2.60
CA ARG A 62 1.02 -1.18 3.37
C ARG A 62 1.23 -1.06 4.88
N LYS A 63 2.47 -1.19 5.37
CA LYS A 63 2.81 -1.01 6.79
C LYS A 63 2.54 0.42 7.25
N MET A 64 2.89 1.42 6.43
CA MET A 64 2.63 2.82 6.71
C MET A 64 1.12 3.10 6.82
N ILE A 65 0.32 2.69 5.83
CA ILE A 65 -1.15 2.85 5.85
C ILE A 65 -1.74 2.17 7.09
N LYS A 66 -1.31 0.93 7.41
CA LYS A 66 -1.78 0.22 8.61
C LYS A 66 -1.46 0.98 9.90
N ARG A 67 -0.26 1.57 10.01
CA ARG A 67 0.13 2.40 11.16
C ARG A 67 -0.70 3.68 11.24
N MET A 68 -0.94 4.33 10.11
CA MET A 68 -1.78 5.54 10.02
C MET A 68 -3.22 5.25 10.45
N MET A 69 -3.83 4.17 9.93
CA MET A 69 -5.18 3.74 10.31
C MET A 69 -5.28 3.33 11.80
N LYS A 70 -4.23 2.72 12.36
CA LYS A 70 -4.17 2.40 13.79
C LYS A 70 -4.01 3.66 14.65
N GLY A 71 -3.26 4.66 14.16
CA GLY A 71 -3.06 5.96 14.82
C GLY A 71 -4.31 6.84 14.82
N SER A 72 -5.11 6.83 13.75
CA SER A 72 -6.39 7.57 13.70
C SER A 72 -7.45 6.99 14.63
N LYS A 73 -7.43 5.67 14.87
CA LYS A 73 -8.32 4.99 15.84
C LYS A 73 -7.99 5.28 17.31
N GLY A 74 -6.86 5.92 17.61
CA GLY A 74 -6.40 6.25 18.96
C GLY A 74 -6.55 7.73 19.37
N ARG A 75 -6.88 8.63 18.44
CA ARG A 75 -7.02 10.08 18.67
C ARG A 75 -8.35 10.64 18.15
N GLY A 76 -9.43 9.88 18.29
CA GLY A 76 -10.73 10.54 18.50
C GLY A 76 -10.66 11.32 19.81
N PRO A 77 -11.34 12.48 19.96
CA PRO A 77 -11.33 13.26 21.19
C PRO A 77 -11.85 12.42 22.36
N ARG A 78 -10.94 11.73 23.05
CA ARG A 78 -11.22 11.11 24.33
C ARG A 78 -11.23 12.23 25.36
N GLY A 79 -12.41 12.48 25.92
CA GLY A 79 -12.54 13.17 27.20
C GLY A 79 -12.56 14.69 27.11
N ARG A 80 -13.65 15.23 26.57
CA ARG A 80 -14.19 16.48 27.11
C ARG A 80 -15.68 16.25 27.33
N GLY A 81 -15.98 15.38 28.29
CA GLY A 81 -17.33 15.34 28.87
C GLY A 81 -17.65 16.75 29.39
N PRO A 82 -18.86 17.27 29.16
CA PRO A 82 -19.20 18.59 29.65
C PRO A 82 -19.21 18.52 31.19
N MET A 83 -18.30 19.26 31.84
CA MET A 83 -18.48 19.61 33.24
C MET A 83 -19.64 20.59 33.30
N ILE A 84 -20.87 20.07 33.38
CA ILE A 84 -21.98 20.83 33.90
C ILE A 84 -21.99 20.56 35.40
N SER A 85 -21.25 21.39 36.14
CA SER A 85 -21.52 21.56 37.56
C SER A 85 -22.72 22.48 37.64
N PHE A 86 -23.89 21.96 38.05
CA PHE A 86 -25.02 22.81 38.41
C PHE A 86 -24.81 23.28 39.86
N PRO A 87 -24.67 24.60 40.12
CA PRO A 87 -24.68 25.12 41.46
C PRO A 87 -26.13 25.32 41.92
N GLY A 88 -26.50 24.69 43.03
CA GLY A 88 -27.68 25.01 43.82
C GLY A 88 -28.96 24.28 43.41
N LEU A 89 -29.22 23.15 44.08
CA LEU A 89 -30.51 22.68 44.59
C LEU A 89 -30.24 21.59 45.64
#